data_AF-N9V6X5-F1
#
_entry.id   AF-N9V6X5-F1
#
_cell.length_a   1.000
_cell.length_b   1.000
_cell.length_c   1.000
_cell.angle_alpha   90.00
_cell.angle_beta   90.00
_cell.angle_gamma   90.00
#
_symmetry.space_group_name_H-M   'P 1'
#
loop_
_entity.id
_entity.type
_entity.pdbx_description
1 polymer ?
#
loop_
_entity_poly.entity_id
_entity_poly.type
_entity_poly.pdbx_seq_one_letter_code
_entity_poly.pdbx_strand_id
1 'polypeptide(L)'
;MLSKLGGTFAPKPSHGPHGMKECLPLILILRNRLNYALNGREVTMIVKNRTIKIDGKIRTDTRYPVGFMDVLSIPRTKENFRL
;
A
#
# COMPACT_ATOMS: atom_id res chain seq x y z
N MET A 1 -7.02 1.81 8.56
CA MET A 1 -8.14 2.53 9.19
C MET A 1 -7.84 4.02 9.10
N LEU A 2 -8.78 4.81 8.56
CA LEU A 2 -8.61 6.26 8.40
C LEU A 2 -9.11 6.99 9.65
N SER A 3 -8.41 8.06 10.05
CA SER A 3 -8.84 8.92 11.16
C SER A 3 -9.89 9.91 10.67
N LYS A 4 -10.90 10.19 11.50
CA LYS A 4 -11.95 11.19 11.24
C LYS A 4 -11.39 12.62 11.10
N LEU A 5 -10.26 12.90 11.75
CA LEU A 5 -9.62 14.23 11.77
C LEU A 5 -8.44 14.35 10.78
N GLY A 6 -8.14 13.30 10.00
CA GLY A 6 -6.93 13.22 9.18
C GLY A 6 -6.97 13.99 7.84
N GLY A 7 -7.99 14.83 7.64
CA GLY A 7 -8.23 15.58 6.40
C GLY A 7 -9.55 15.21 5.71
N THR A 8 -9.86 15.90 4.62
CA THR A 8 -11.11 15.76 3.86
C THR A 8 -11.09 14.65 2.81
N PHE A 9 -9.91 14.29 2.30
CA PHE A 9 -9.77 13.36 1.17
C PHE A 9 -9.06 12.06 1.56
N ALA A 10 -9.55 10.96 0.98
CA ALA A 10 -8.92 9.65 1.08
C ALA A 10 -8.27 9.24 -0.26
N PRO A 11 -7.21 8.43 -0.24
CA PRO A 11 -6.62 7.91 -1.46
C PRO A 11 -7.59 6.94 -2.14
N LYS A 12 -8.09 7.32 -3.31
CA LYS A 12 -8.88 6.44 -4.17
C LYS A 12 -7.97 5.36 -4.78
N PRO A 13 -8.31 4.06 -4.67
CA PRO A 13 -7.56 2.99 -5.33
C PRO A 13 -7.48 3.21 -6.84
N SER A 14 -6.34 2.87 -7.44
CA SER A 14 -6.19 2.78 -8.89
C SER A 14 -6.97 1.60 -9.45
N HIS A 15 -7.28 1.64 -10.75
CA HIS A 15 -7.84 0.47 -11.45
C HIS A 15 -6.85 -0.69 -11.34
N GLY A 16 -7.35 -1.88 -11.02
CA GLY A 16 -6.52 -3.05 -10.80
C GLY A 16 -7.36 -4.32 -10.60
N PRO A 17 -6.74 -5.40 -10.10
CA PRO A 17 -7.36 -6.72 -10.06
C PRO A 17 -8.55 -6.85 -9.10
N HIS A 18 -8.63 -6.01 -8.07
CA HIS A 18 -9.62 -6.11 -6.99
C HIS A 18 -10.67 -5.00 -7.06
N GLY A 19 -11.90 -5.31 -6.62
CA GLY A 19 -12.99 -4.34 -6.54
C GLY A 19 -12.70 -3.21 -5.55
N MET A 20 -13.24 -2.01 -5.80
CA MET A 20 -12.94 -0.81 -4.99
C MET A 20 -13.28 -0.97 -3.50
N LYS A 21 -14.30 -1.78 -3.17
CA LYS A 21 -14.73 -2.04 -1.78
C LYS A 21 -13.96 -3.16 -1.10
N GLU A 22 -13.27 -4.00 -1.88
CA GLU A 22 -12.61 -5.23 -1.43
C GLU A 22 -11.09 -5.09 -1.37
N CYS A 23 -10.57 -3.90 -1.68
CA CYS A 23 -9.14 -3.62 -1.69
C CYS A 23 -8.75 -2.52 -0.72
N LEU A 24 -7.47 -2.56 -0.33
CA LEU A 24 -6.78 -1.50 0.37
C LEU A 24 -5.64 -0.99 -0.51
N PRO A 25 -5.56 0.32 -0.78
CA PRO A 25 -4.46 0.87 -1.55
C PRO A 25 -3.16 0.80 -0.75
N LEU A 26 -2.05 0.55 -1.44
CA LEU A 26 -0.71 0.41 -0.85
C LEU A 26 -0.32 1.52 0.14
N ILE A 27 -0.70 2.76 -0.16
CA ILE A 27 -0.43 3.91 0.71
C ILE A 27 -1.02 3.76 2.12
N LEU A 28 -2.18 3.14 2.27
CA LEU A 28 -2.80 2.94 3.58
C LEU A 28 -2.15 1.79 4.35
N ILE A 29 -1.64 0.79 3.65
CA ILE A 29 -0.94 -0.34 4.29
C ILE A 29 0.39 0.13 4.87
N LEU A 30 1.20 0.83 4.06
CA LEU A 30 2.52 1.30 4.48
C LEU A 30 2.44 2.39 5.57
N ARG A 31 1.45 3.30 5.47
CA ARG A 31 1.31 4.43 6.41
C ARG A 31 0.53 4.08 7.67
N ASN A 32 -0.65 3.46 7.55
CA ASN A 32 -1.60 3.32 8.66
C ASN A 32 -1.59 1.93 9.32
N ARG A 33 -1.03 0.90 8.66
CA ARG A 33 -0.97 -0.46 9.22
C ARG A 33 0.43 -0.81 9.70
N LEU A 34 1.41 -0.67 8.81
CA LEU A 34 2.80 -1.04 9.09
C LEU A 34 3.62 0.11 9.67
N ASN A 35 3.13 1.36 9.56
CA ASN A 35 3.78 2.56 10.08
C ASN A 35 5.25 2.75 9.62
N TYR A 36 5.62 2.24 8.44
CA TYR A 36 6.96 2.46 7.85
C TYR A 36 7.14 3.88 7.28
N ALA A 37 6.04 4.61 7.12
CA ALA A 37 6.02 6.00 6.67
C ALA A 37 4.99 6.77 7.48
N LEU A 38 5.30 8.03 7.81
CA LEU A 38 4.41 8.94 8.52
C LEU A 38 3.56 9.75 7.54
N ASN A 39 4.10 10.10 6.38
CA ASN A 39 3.44 10.93 5.37
C ASN A 39 3.32 10.24 4.00
N GLY A 40 2.45 10.76 3.13
CA GLY A 40 2.25 10.20 1.79
C GLY A 40 3.45 10.39 0.84
N ARG A 41 4.33 11.36 1.13
CA ARG A 41 5.53 11.64 0.33
C ARG A 41 6.59 10.56 0.53
N GLU A 42 6.81 10.13 1.76
CA GLU A 42 7.66 9.01 2.14
C GLU A 42 7.16 7.71 1.50
N VAL A 43 5.85 7.43 1.56
CA VAL A 43 5.27 6.27 0.87
C VAL A 43 5.59 6.31 -0.63
N THR A 44 5.44 7.46 -1.25
CA THR A 44 5.78 7.63 -2.68
C THR A 44 7.26 7.36 -2.94
N MET A 45 8.15 7.80 -2.06
CA MET A 45 9.58 7.53 -2.15
C MET A 45 9.90 6.03 -2.00
N ILE A 46 9.32 5.35 -1.02
CA ILE A 46 9.51 3.91 -0.78
C ILE A 46 9.06 3.11 -2.02
N VAL A 47 7.85 3.38 -2.51
CA VAL A 47 7.27 2.68 -3.66
C VAL A 47 8.08 2.94 -4.94
N LYS A 48 8.55 4.18 -5.15
CA LYS A 48 9.42 4.51 -6.31
C LYS A 48 10.80 3.86 -6.24
N ASN A 49 11.32 3.58 -5.06
CA ASN A 49 12.57 2.85 -4.87
C ASN A 49 12.48 1.36 -5.22
N ARG A 50 11.32 0.87 -5.70
CA ARG A 50 11.11 -0.52 -6.16
C ARG A 50 11.38 -1.58 -5.08
N THR A 51 11.23 -1.19 -3.81
CA THR A 51 11.48 -2.08 -2.65
C THR A 51 10.25 -2.89 -2.25
N ILE A 52 9.11 -2.70 -2.91
CA ILE A 52 7.85 -3.36 -2.58
C ILE A 52 7.43 -4.28 -3.71
N LYS A 53 7.07 -5.50 -3.36
CA LYS A 53 6.52 -6.50 -4.27
C LYS A 53 5.15 -6.93 -3.80
N ILE A 54 4.22 -7.06 -4.73
CA ILE A 54 2.92 -7.70 -4.53
C ILE A 54 2.90 -8.94 -5.42
N ASP A 55 2.70 -10.11 -4.81
CA ASP A 55 2.74 -11.41 -5.48
C ASP A 55 3.99 -11.60 -6.35
N GLY A 56 5.14 -11.19 -5.79
CA GLY A 56 6.44 -11.27 -6.47
C GLY A 56 6.71 -10.20 -7.52
N LYS A 57 5.70 -9.41 -7.94
CA LYS A 57 5.86 -8.33 -8.93
C LYS A 57 6.13 -7.00 -8.23
N ILE A 58 7.14 -6.27 -8.72
CA ILE A 58 7.46 -4.94 -8.22
C ILE A 58 6.35 -3.98 -8.62
N ARG A 59 5.81 -3.22 -7.65
CA ARG A 59 4.77 -2.21 -7.90
C ARG A 59 5.31 -0.82 -7.54
N THR A 60 5.05 0.13 -8.45
CA THR A 60 5.49 1.53 -8.33
C THR A 60 4.32 2.50 -8.15
N ASP A 61 3.09 2.02 -8.18
CA ASP A 61 1.90 2.85 -7.93
C ASP A 61 1.54 2.80 -6.44
N THR A 62 1.48 3.98 -5.81
CA THR A 62 1.12 4.12 -4.40
C THR A 62 -0.34 3.82 -4.11
N ARG A 63 -1.22 3.91 -5.12
CA ARG A 63 -2.66 3.64 -5.01
C ARG A 63 -3.04 2.27 -5.57
N TYR A 64 -2.06 1.41 -5.85
CA TYR A 64 -2.31 0.07 -6.33
C TYR A 64 -3.22 -0.69 -5.34
N PRO A 65 -4.32 -1.30 -5.82
CA PRO A 65 -5.25 -2.02 -4.97
C PRO A 65 -4.64 -3.36 -4.56
N VAL A 66 -4.48 -3.56 -3.24
CA VAL A 66 -4.09 -4.84 -2.66
C VAL A 66 -5.31 -5.45 -2.02
N GLY A 67 -5.63 -6.67 -2.40
CA GLY A 67 -6.86 -7.36 -1.99
C GLY A 67 -6.59 -8.54 -1.09
N PHE A 68 -7.65 -9.31 -0.88
CA PHE A 68 -7.63 -10.54 -0.10
C PHE A 68 -6.70 -11.57 -0.74
N MET A 69 -5.90 -12.25 0.09
CA MET A 69 -4.91 -13.28 -0.26
C MET A 69 -3.65 -12.81 -1.01
N ASP A 70 -3.53 -11.52 -1.31
CA ASP A 70 -2.31 -10.95 -1.90
C ASP A 70 -1.14 -11.04 -0.89
N VAL A 71 0.06 -11.34 -1.40
CA VAL A 71 1.29 -11.38 -0.60
C VAL A 71 2.09 -10.09 -0.85
N LEU A 72 2.21 -9.27 0.20
CA LEU A 72 3.06 -8.09 0.23
C LEU A 72 4.45 -8.47 0.76
N SER A 73 5.45 -8.42 -0.09
CA SER A 73 6.84 -8.71 0.25
C SER A 73 7.70 -7.45 0.26
N ILE A 74 8.50 -7.28 1.31
CA ILE A 74 9.50 -6.21 1.45
C ILE A 74 10.89 -6.85 1.49
N PRO A 75 11.60 -6.98 0.35
CA PRO A 75 12.88 -7.70 0.29
C PRO A 75 13.98 -7.09 1.16
N ARG A 76 13.91 -5.79 1.45
CA ARG A 76 14.91 -5.10 2.30
C ARG A 76 14.85 -5.54 3.76
N THR A 77 13.65 -5.76 4.28
CA THR A 77 13.42 -6.22 5.66
C THR A 77 13.21 -7.73 5.75
N LYS A 78 13.13 -8.43 4.60
CA LYS A 78 12.82 -9.86 4.47
C LYS A 78 11.47 -10.25 5.08
N GLU A 79 10.55 -9.30 5.16
CA GLU A 79 9.20 -9.52 5.69
C GLU A 79 8.22 -9.84 4.55
N ASN A 80 7.28 -10.75 4.85
CA ASN A 80 6.18 -11.10 3.97
C ASN A 80 4.88 -11.02 4.77
N PHE A 81 3.90 -10.29 4.23
CA PHE A 81 2.59 -10.11 4.82
C PHE A 81 1.53 -10.66 3.87
N ARG A 82 0.49 -11.30 4.41
CA ARG A 82 -0.70 -11.70 3.67
C ARG A 82 -1.88 -10.86 4.14
N LEU A 83 -2.69 -10.38 3.19
CA LEU A 83 -3.89 -9.57 3.42
C LEU A 83 -5.17 -10.37 3.37
#